data_AF-A0A1V6TK75-F1
#
_entry.id   AF-A0A1V6TK75-F1
#
_cell.length_a   1.000
_cell.length_b   1.000
_cell.length_c   1.000
_cell.angle_alpha   90.00
_cell.angle_beta   90.00
_cell.angle_gamma   90.00
#
_symmetry.space_group_name_H-M   'P 1'
#
loop_
_entity.id
_entity.type
_entity.pdbx_description
1 polymer ?
#
loop_
_entity_poly.entity_id
_entity_poly.type
_entity_poly.pdbx_seq_one_letter_code
_entity_poly.pdbx_strand_id
1 'polypeptide(L)'
;MNGPTPSDTKKGNGTLTTDDNNTITRSNLRNCAVTSSTVKRSTFEDCALAQVRSAHRSTGKKSHLHNVSSFRRSEVTDSTIRDKSSAHRSSIQGSNIRNASAIRTSTVTSSNLSHSQLRRTKIKDCEVDGCMISRCSFDGMVLKYGVWKRGQLIGKIGNREPITIRKNDPGLTRQSDHSVGLSPSANIPALPELDSIPKGQLPVHTLDGIDSNDSAESEDSDQSDDLPPPYKV
;
A
#
# COMPACT_ATOMS: atom_id res chain seq x y z
N MET A 1 -66.84 8.59 24.59
CA MET A 1 -65.60 8.15 25.28
C MET A 1 -65.19 6.82 24.67
N ASN A 2 -64.22 6.83 23.76
CA ASN A 2 -63.57 5.62 23.25
C ASN A 2 -62.09 5.72 23.64
N GLY A 3 -61.63 4.85 24.52
CA GLY A 3 -60.20 4.75 24.87
C GLY A 3 -59.46 3.90 23.85
N PRO A 4 -58.17 4.17 23.56
CA PRO A 4 -57.41 3.36 22.62
C PRO A 4 -56.79 2.14 23.31
N THR A 5 -56.92 0.98 22.66
CA THR A 5 -56.19 -0.26 22.96
C THR A 5 -54.75 -0.19 22.45
N PRO A 6 -53.76 -0.79 23.15
CA PRO A 6 -52.38 -0.81 22.72
C PRO A 6 -52.08 -2.07 21.89
N SER A 7 -51.57 -1.91 20.68
CA SER A 7 -51.02 -3.04 19.92
C SER A 7 -49.80 -2.63 19.09
N ASP A 8 -48.74 -3.41 19.31
CA ASP A 8 -47.60 -3.66 18.44
C ASP A 8 -46.50 -2.60 18.32
N THR A 9 -45.73 -2.49 19.40
CA THR A 9 -44.32 -2.09 19.33
C THR A 9 -43.55 -3.14 18.52
N LYS A 10 -43.45 -2.91 17.21
CA LYS A 10 -42.54 -3.61 16.31
C LYS A 10 -41.12 -3.45 16.86
N LYS A 11 -40.59 -4.51 17.47
CA LYS A 11 -39.15 -4.64 17.79
C LYS A 11 -38.39 -4.49 16.47
N GLY A 12 -37.94 -3.28 16.19
CA GLY A 12 -36.89 -3.08 15.22
C GLY A 12 -35.67 -3.85 15.73
N ASN A 13 -35.31 -4.93 15.05
CA ASN A 13 -33.95 -5.42 15.10
C ASN A 13 -33.10 -4.27 14.57
N GLY A 14 -32.59 -3.46 15.48
CA GLY A 14 -31.58 -2.46 15.20
C GLY A 14 -30.32 -3.17 14.77
N THR A 15 -30.24 -3.50 13.48
CA THR A 15 -28.95 -3.64 12.83
C THR A 15 -28.26 -2.30 13.05
N LEU A 16 -27.21 -2.28 13.86
CA LEU A 16 -26.28 -1.16 13.94
C LEU A 16 -25.70 -0.98 12.54
N THR A 17 -26.36 -0.19 11.70
CA THR A 17 -25.76 0.33 10.48
C THR A 17 -24.60 1.19 10.94
N THR A 18 -23.39 0.66 10.78
CA THR A 18 -22.11 1.31 11.07
C THR A 18 -21.83 2.38 10.01
N ASP A 19 -22.84 3.20 9.74
CA ASP A 19 -22.90 4.16 8.65
C ASP A 19 -22.88 5.58 9.21
N ASP A 20 -22.08 5.80 10.27
CA ASP A 20 -21.62 7.14 10.63
C ASP A 20 -20.61 7.58 9.54
N ASN A 21 -21.15 7.91 8.36
CA ASN A 21 -20.41 8.35 7.19
C ASN A 21 -20.11 9.83 7.29
N ASN A 22 -19.34 10.22 8.32
CA ASN A 22 -18.73 11.55 8.36
C ASN A 22 -17.82 11.70 7.14
N THR A 23 -18.28 12.44 6.14
CA THR A 23 -17.61 12.57 4.85
C THR A 23 -17.23 14.01 4.64
N ILE A 24 -15.93 14.30 4.69
CA ILE A 24 -15.37 15.61 4.44
C ILE A 24 -15.02 15.68 2.96
N THR A 25 -15.71 16.56 2.22
CA THR A 25 -15.56 16.67 0.77
C THR A 25 -15.22 18.09 0.35
N ARG A 26 -14.24 18.25 -0.56
CA ARG A 26 -13.83 19.57 -1.12
C ARG A 26 -13.50 20.60 -0.04
N SER A 27 -12.83 20.16 1.01
CA SER A 27 -12.51 21.01 2.17
C SER A 27 -11.03 21.30 2.25
N ASN A 28 -10.70 22.45 2.85
CA ASN A 28 -9.33 22.79 3.22
C ASN A 28 -9.20 22.66 4.73
N LEU A 29 -8.52 21.60 5.16
CA LEU A 29 -8.32 21.24 6.55
C LEU A 29 -6.92 21.66 6.98
N ARG A 30 -6.82 22.42 8.06
CA ARG A 30 -5.53 22.88 8.59
C ARG A 30 -5.51 22.69 10.09
N ASN A 31 -4.40 22.20 10.62
CA ASN A 31 -4.16 22.07 12.05
C ASN A 31 -5.27 21.33 12.79
N CYS A 32 -5.82 20.28 12.16
CA CYS A 32 -6.98 19.57 12.70
C CYS A 32 -6.76 18.06 12.78
N ALA A 33 -7.54 17.41 13.63
CA ALA A 33 -7.61 15.96 13.70
C ALA A 33 -8.88 15.48 12.99
N VAL A 34 -8.72 14.60 12.02
CA VAL A 34 -9.82 13.93 11.30
C VAL A 34 -9.85 12.48 11.73
N THR A 35 -10.91 12.10 12.42
CA THR A 35 -11.08 10.73 12.94
C THR A 35 -12.30 10.05 12.35
N SER A 36 -12.21 8.75 12.08
CA SER A 36 -13.36 7.90 11.72
C SER A 36 -14.20 8.43 10.56
N SER A 37 -13.55 9.14 9.63
CA SER A 37 -14.20 9.88 8.56
C SER A 37 -13.73 9.39 7.18
N THR A 38 -14.41 9.85 6.13
CA THR A 38 -14.00 9.71 4.74
C THR A 38 -13.63 11.08 4.18
N VAL A 39 -12.46 11.21 3.56
CA VAL A 39 -11.94 12.48 3.03
C VAL A 39 -11.86 12.41 1.51
N LYS A 40 -12.64 13.23 0.80
CA LYS A 40 -12.73 13.22 -0.67
C LYS A 40 -12.41 14.57 -1.28
N ARG A 41 -11.50 14.63 -2.25
CA ARG A 41 -11.20 15.87 -3.00
C ARG A 41 -10.79 17.04 -2.09
N SER A 42 -10.12 16.75 -0.98
CA SER A 42 -9.80 17.74 0.05
C SER A 42 -8.30 17.93 0.21
N THR A 43 -7.91 19.08 0.74
CA THR A 43 -6.54 19.35 1.14
C THR A 43 -6.43 19.29 2.66
N PHE A 44 -5.39 18.65 3.18
CA PHE A 44 -5.12 18.61 4.61
C PHE A 44 -3.63 18.93 4.87
N GLU A 45 -3.39 19.99 5.64
CA GLU A 45 -2.05 20.47 6.00
C GLU A 45 -1.90 20.51 7.51
N ASP A 46 -0.77 20.00 8.02
CA ASP A 46 -0.51 19.89 9.47
C ASP A 46 -1.64 19.18 10.22
N CYS A 47 -2.20 18.13 9.61
CA CYS A 47 -3.36 17.41 10.14
C CYS A 47 -3.01 16.01 10.66
N ALA A 48 -3.83 15.49 11.57
CA ALA A 48 -3.78 14.10 12.03
C ALA A 48 -5.00 13.33 11.51
N LEU A 49 -4.80 12.42 10.56
CA LEU A 49 -5.84 11.53 10.04
C LEU A 49 -5.71 10.20 10.78
N ALA A 50 -6.69 9.86 11.63
CA ALA A 50 -6.69 8.61 12.38
C ALA A 50 -7.94 7.79 12.10
N GLN A 51 -7.79 6.48 11.87
CA GLN A 51 -8.93 5.57 11.61
C GLN A 51 -9.81 6.05 10.43
N VAL A 52 -9.20 6.73 9.46
CA VAL A 52 -9.90 7.24 8.27
C VAL A 52 -10.19 6.07 7.34
N ARG A 53 -11.47 5.85 7.02
CA ARG A 53 -11.88 4.73 6.16
C ARG A 53 -11.34 4.88 4.75
N SER A 54 -11.43 6.10 4.20
CA SER A 54 -10.93 6.36 2.86
C SER A 54 -10.49 7.81 2.69
N ALA A 55 -9.36 8.01 2.02
CA ALA A 55 -8.94 9.29 1.47
C ALA A 55 -8.88 9.18 -0.07
N HIS A 56 -9.67 9.94 -0.82
CA HIS A 56 -9.74 9.81 -2.28
C HIS A 56 -9.58 11.14 -3.00
N ARG A 57 -8.66 11.19 -3.97
CA ARG A 57 -8.33 12.40 -4.74
C ARG A 57 -7.98 13.59 -3.84
N SER A 58 -7.28 13.33 -2.74
CA SER A 58 -6.96 14.33 -1.72
C SER A 58 -5.47 14.63 -1.68
N THR A 59 -5.11 15.80 -1.18
CA THR A 59 -3.71 16.24 -1.06
C THR A 59 -3.36 16.48 0.41
N GLY A 60 -2.35 15.77 0.89
CA GLY A 60 -1.84 15.86 2.26
C GLY A 60 -0.44 16.46 2.31
N LYS A 61 -0.20 17.35 3.27
CA LYS A 61 1.12 17.93 3.51
C LYS A 61 1.41 17.99 5.01
N LYS A 62 2.65 17.65 5.40
CA LYS A 62 3.11 17.70 6.81
C LYS A 62 2.15 17.03 7.79
N SER A 63 1.52 15.94 7.37
CA SER A 63 0.39 15.34 8.08
C SER A 63 0.75 13.96 8.62
N HIS A 64 -0.01 13.52 9.62
CA HIS A 64 0.14 12.20 10.23
C HIS A 64 -1.06 11.32 9.85
N LEU A 65 -0.81 10.30 9.05
CA LEU A 65 -1.79 9.31 8.60
C LEU A 65 -1.60 8.03 9.40
N HIS A 66 -2.58 7.74 10.23
CA HIS A 66 -2.61 6.61 11.15
C HIS A 66 -3.80 5.71 10.87
N ASN A 67 -3.56 4.44 10.54
CA ASN A 67 -4.64 3.47 10.28
C ASN A 67 -5.66 3.99 9.25
N VAL A 68 -5.14 4.46 8.10
CA VAL A 68 -5.96 4.92 6.98
C VAL A 68 -6.21 3.76 6.05
N SER A 69 -7.42 3.21 6.06
CA SER A 69 -7.71 1.93 5.41
C SER A 69 -7.42 1.95 3.92
N SER A 70 -7.66 3.08 3.24
CA SER A 70 -7.32 3.25 1.83
C SER A 70 -7.16 4.72 1.45
N PHE A 71 -6.00 5.10 0.94
CA PHE A 71 -5.78 6.37 0.26
C PHE A 71 -5.52 6.16 -1.24
N ARG A 72 -6.44 6.66 -2.08
CA ARG A 72 -6.46 6.40 -3.52
C ARG A 72 -6.37 7.67 -4.35
N ARG A 73 -5.58 7.65 -5.43
CA ARG A 73 -5.41 8.81 -6.34
C ARG A 73 -5.05 10.09 -5.60
N SER A 74 -4.28 9.97 -4.53
CA SER A 74 -4.00 11.07 -3.59
C SER A 74 -2.53 11.42 -3.62
N GLU A 75 -2.21 12.64 -3.19
CA GLU A 75 -0.85 13.13 -3.08
C GLU A 75 -0.51 13.37 -1.61
N VAL A 76 0.63 12.89 -1.15
CA VAL A 76 1.05 13.02 0.24
C VAL A 76 2.50 13.47 0.30
N THR A 77 2.77 14.59 0.95
CA THR A 77 4.09 15.23 1.00
C THR A 77 4.52 15.48 2.45
N ASP A 78 5.80 15.29 2.76
CA ASP A 78 6.42 15.55 4.07
C ASP A 78 5.65 14.94 5.26
N SER A 79 5.01 13.79 5.06
CA SER A 79 4.03 13.25 5.99
C SER A 79 4.47 11.92 6.58
N THR A 80 3.85 11.51 7.67
CA THR A 80 4.07 10.18 8.27
C THR A 80 2.88 9.28 7.98
N ILE A 81 3.11 8.12 7.37
CA ILE A 81 2.09 7.11 7.08
C ILE A 81 2.43 5.85 7.88
N ARG A 82 1.53 5.42 8.76
CA ARG A 82 1.78 4.26 9.61
C ARG A 82 0.53 3.42 9.89
N ASP A 83 0.80 2.26 10.46
CA ASP A 83 -0.17 1.36 11.07
C ASP A 83 -1.22 0.85 10.08
N LYS A 84 -0.80 -0.06 9.19
CA LYS A 84 -1.67 -0.75 8.21
C LYS A 84 -2.37 0.17 7.21
N SER A 85 -1.77 1.32 6.90
CA SER A 85 -2.32 2.25 5.92
C SER A 85 -2.09 1.75 4.48
N SER A 86 -3.06 1.91 3.57
CA SER A 86 -2.94 1.41 2.19
C SER A 86 -2.98 2.52 1.13
N ALA A 87 -1.93 2.62 0.31
CA ALA A 87 -1.81 3.53 -0.83
C ALA A 87 -2.22 2.87 -2.14
N HIS A 88 -3.02 3.54 -2.98
CA HIS A 88 -3.28 3.07 -4.34
C HIS A 88 -3.33 4.18 -5.40
N ARG A 89 -2.53 4.08 -6.46
CA ARG A 89 -2.45 5.12 -7.52
C ARG A 89 -2.13 6.50 -6.95
N SER A 90 -1.29 6.56 -5.93
CA SER A 90 -0.99 7.78 -5.18
C SER A 90 0.46 8.24 -5.40
N SER A 91 0.73 9.51 -5.14
CA SER A 91 2.09 10.07 -5.12
C SER A 91 2.48 10.36 -3.68
N ILE A 92 3.66 9.91 -3.26
CA ILE A 92 4.17 10.11 -1.91
C ILE A 92 5.58 10.67 -1.99
N GLN A 93 5.84 11.82 -1.37
CA GLN A 93 7.14 12.49 -1.42
C GLN A 93 7.60 12.93 -0.04
N GLY A 94 8.89 12.84 0.26
CA GLY A 94 9.47 13.37 1.52
C GLY A 94 8.91 12.71 2.78
N SER A 95 8.28 11.55 2.66
CA SER A 95 7.40 11.00 3.69
C SER A 95 8.01 9.79 4.38
N ASN A 96 7.48 9.45 5.56
CA ASN A 96 7.93 8.32 6.35
C ASN A 96 6.82 7.27 6.45
N ILE A 97 7.02 6.11 5.82
CA ILE A 97 6.03 5.03 5.72
C ILE A 97 6.50 3.85 6.56
N ARG A 98 5.72 3.46 7.57
CA ARG A 98 6.10 2.41 8.52
C ARG A 98 4.95 1.44 8.81
N ASN A 99 5.27 0.35 9.51
CA ASN A 99 4.33 -0.55 10.18
C ASN A 99 3.23 -1.16 9.28
N ALA A 100 3.62 -2.12 8.45
CA ALA A 100 2.72 -2.96 7.65
C ALA A 100 1.82 -2.17 6.68
N SER A 101 2.29 -1.01 6.19
CA SER A 101 1.56 -0.23 5.19
C SER A 101 1.68 -0.88 3.81
N ALA A 102 0.65 -0.76 2.97
CA ALA A 102 0.59 -1.41 1.66
C ALA A 102 0.50 -0.39 0.52
N ILE A 103 1.53 -0.31 -0.32
CA ILE A 103 1.62 0.66 -1.41
C ILE A 103 1.47 -0.05 -2.76
N ARG A 104 0.50 0.38 -3.56
CA ARG A 104 0.17 -0.27 -4.85
C ARG A 104 0.06 0.72 -5.99
N THR A 105 0.70 0.44 -7.12
CA THR A 105 0.58 1.26 -8.35
C THR A 105 0.84 2.74 -8.09
N SER A 106 1.79 3.06 -7.21
CA SER A 106 2.01 4.42 -6.71
C SER A 106 3.42 4.90 -7.06
N THR A 107 3.70 6.18 -6.83
CA THR A 107 5.06 6.75 -6.91
C THR A 107 5.49 7.18 -5.52
N VAL A 108 6.69 6.79 -5.11
CA VAL A 108 7.28 7.17 -3.83
C VAL A 108 8.64 7.80 -4.10
N THR A 109 8.90 9.01 -3.60
CA THR A 109 10.14 9.75 -3.85
C THR A 109 10.72 10.35 -2.58
N SER A 110 12.04 10.30 -2.41
CA SER A 110 12.75 10.91 -1.27
C SER A 110 12.15 10.55 0.10
N SER A 111 11.73 9.31 0.28
CA SER A 111 10.94 8.86 1.43
C SER A 111 11.60 7.69 2.15
N ASN A 112 11.27 7.53 3.44
CA ASN A 112 11.72 6.41 4.25
C ASN A 112 10.61 5.36 4.32
N LEU A 113 10.91 4.12 3.93
CA LEU A 113 9.99 3.00 3.88
C LEU A 113 10.49 1.94 4.87
N SER A 114 9.68 1.53 5.84
CA SER A 114 10.04 0.45 6.76
C SER A 114 8.91 -0.56 6.97
N HIS A 115 9.25 -1.85 7.05
CA HIS A 115 8.33 -2.93 7.42
C HIS A 115 6.99 -2.92 6.64
N SER A 116 7.02 -2.61 5.35
CA SER A 116 5.84 -2.32 4.52
C SER A 116 5.83 -3.14 3.23
N GLN A 117 4.65 -3.29 2.61
CA GLN A 117 4.47 -4.00 1.33
C GLN A 117 4.33 -3.01 0.19
N LEU A 118 5.02 -3.24 -0.92
CA LEU A 118 5.06 -2.42 -2.11
C LEU A 118 4.84 -3.30 -3.34
N ARG A 119 3.93 -2.89 -4.22
CA ARG A 119 3.60 -3.61 -5.46
C ARG A 119 3.40 -2.66 -6.62
N ARG A 120 3.99 -2.95 -7.79
CA ARG A 120 3.82 -2.13 -9.02
C ARG A 120 4.10 -0.64 -8.79
N THR A 121 5.01 -0.30 -7.88
CA THR A 121 5.26 1.06 -7.42
C THR A 121 6.59 1.56 -7.98
N LYS A 122 6.66 2.84 -8.35
CA LYS A 122 7.91 3.52 -8.71
C LYS A 122 8.51 4.09 -7.44
N ILE A 123 9.73 3.70 -7.10
CA ILE A 123 10.44 4.20 -5.93
C ILE A 123 11.68 4.94 -6.40
N LYS A 124 11.90 6.16 -5.91
CA LYS A 124 13.04 7.00 -6.28
C LYS A 124 13.67 7.65 -5.06
N ASP A 125 14.99 7.60 -4.91
CA ASP A 125 15.73 8.29 -3.83
C ASP A 125 15.24 7.94 -2.41
N CYS A 126 14.74 6.72 -2.21
CA CYS A 126 14.17 6.28 -0.94
C CYS A 126 15.13 5.39 -0.13
N GLU A 127 15.00 5.46 1.19
CA GLU A 127 15.57 4.46 2.10
C GLU A 127 14.50 3.41 2.41
N VAL A 128 14.79 2.14 2.17
CA VAL A 128 13.84 1.05 2.30
C VAL A 128 14.39 -0.02 3.22
N ASP A 129 13.70 -0.28 4.32
CA ASP A 129 14.11 -1.22 5.36
C ASP A 129 13.02 -2.27 5.63
N GLY A 130 13.37 -3.56 5.65
CA GLY A 130 12.41 -4.60 6.03
C GLY A 130 11.13 -4.66 5.17
N CYS A 131 11.17 -4.20 3.91
CA CYS A 131 9.96 -4.11 3.07
C CYS A 131 9.81 -5.28 2.08
N MET A 132 8.56 -5.58 1.75
CA MET A 132 8.13 -6.54 0.74
C MET A 132 7.83 -5.89 -0.61
N ILE A 133 8.66 -6.05 -1.64
CA ILE A 133 8.62 -5.22 -2.87
C ILE A 133 8.43 -5.97 -4.21
N SER A 134 7.20 -6.27 -4.61
CA SER A 134 6.93 -7.02 -5.85
C SER A 134 6.70 -6.13 -7.09
N ARG A 135 7.28 -6.50 -8.24
CA ARG A 135 7.03 -5.84 -9.55
C ARG A 135 7.20 -4.31 -9.53
N CYS A 136 8.14 -3.78 -8.73
CA CYS A 136 8.40 -2.34 -8.63
C CYS A 136 9.59 -1.93 -9.49
N SER A 137 9.66 -0.65 -9.85
CA SER A 137 10.82 -0.04 -10.50
C SER A 137 11.55 0.87 -9.53
N PHE A 138 12.87 0.86 -9.59
CA PHE A 138 13.72 1.44 -8.58
C PHE A 138 14.83 2.31 -9.20
N ASP A 139 15.00 3.54 -8.70
CA ASP A 139 16.11 4.45 -9.04
C ASP A 139 16.67 5.14 -7.77
N GLY A 140 18.00 5.31 -7.68
CA GLY A 140 18.66 6.15 -6.65
C GLY A 140 18.58 5.69 -5.17
N MET A 141 18.49 4.39 -4.84
CA MET A 141 17.99 3.97 -3.50
C MET A 141 18.89 3.10 -2.64
N VAL A 142 18.53 3.05 -1.35
CA VAL A 142 19.11 2.21 -0.29
C VAL A 142 18.09 1.16 0.15
N LEU A 143 18.31 -0.10 -0.18
CA LEU A 143 17.54 -1.26 0.25
C LEU A 143 18.21 -1.87 1.49
N LYS A 144 17.44 -2.29 2.49
CA LYS A 144 17.91 -2.93 3.72
C LYS A 144 16.97 -4.09 4.08
N TYR A 145 17.63 -5.13 4.52
CA TYR A 145 17.31 -6.50 4.88
C TYR A 145 16.30 -7.29 4.05
N GLY A 146 16.04 -6.93 2.78
CA GLY A 146 14.92 -7.32 1.90
C GLY A 146 14.89 -8.71 1.20
N VAL A 147 13.95 -8.91 0.24
CA VAL A 147 13.70 -10.18 -0.53
C VAL A 147 12.87 -9.94 -1.82
N TRP A 148 13.08 -8.94 -2.74
CA TRP A 148 12.02 -8.80 -3.78
C TRP A 148 12.27 -8.77 -5.29
N LYS A 149 11.66 -9.77 -5.99
CA LYS A 149 11.71 -10.15 -7.43
C LYS A 149 10.60 -9.45 -8.27
N ARG A 150 10.78 -8.85 -9.47
CA ARG A 150 11.82 -8.99 -10.52
C ARG A 150 12.85 -7.81 -10.65
N GLY A 151 13.07 -7.03 -9.59
CA GLY A 151 14.24 -6.17 -9.29
C GLY A 151 14.93 -6.66 -7.99
N GLN A 152 15.63 -7.79 -8.14
CA GLN A 152 15.37 -9.02 -7.38
C GLN A 152 16.18 -9.19 -6.11
N LEU A 153 15.51 -9.13 -4.97
CA LEU A 153 15.97 -9.95 -3.87
C LEU A 153 14.99 -11.11 -3.63
N ILE A 154 15.42 -12.22 -3.06
CA ILE A 154 14.59 -13.43 -2.93
C ILE A 154 14.81 -14.15 -1.58
N GLY A 155 15.51 -13.48 -0.67
CA GLY A 155 15.77 -13.83 0.74
C GLY A 155 16.55 -12.68 1.38
N LYS A 156 16.52 -12.40 2.69
CA LYS A 156 15.52 -12.65 3.74
C LYS A 156 15.49 -11.43 4.68
N ILE A 157 14.31 -11.06 5.19
CA ILE A 157 14.14 -10.14 6.33
C ILE A 157 13.99 -11.00 7.59
N GLY A 158 14.90 -10.86 8.56
CA GLY A 158 15.02 -11.70 9.75
C GLY A 158 16.47 -12.09 10.00
N ASN A 159 16.90 -12.11 11.26
CA ASN A 159 18.27 -12.07 11.80
C ASN A 159 19.42 -12.09 10.77
N ARG A 160 19.59 -10.97 10.02
CA ARG A 160 20.63 -10.60 9.01
C ARG A 160 20.08 -10.47 7.58
N GLU A 161 20.93 -10.53 6.55
CA GLU A 161 21.68 -9.37 6.05
C GLU A 161 21.39 -9.24 4.55
N PRO A 162 20.29 -8.58 4.20
CA PRO A 162 20.31 -7.86 2.91
C PRO A 162 20.52 -6.36 2.99
N ILE A 163 21.28 -5.77 2.06
CA ILE A 163 21.49 -4.32 1.95
C ILE A 163 21.75 -4.04 0.46
N THR A 164 21.31 -2.91 -0.12
CA THR A 164 21.75 -2.46 -1.46
C THR A 164 21.53 -0.96 -1.67
N ILE A 165 22.61 -0.18 -1.71
CA ILE A 165 22.67 1.28 -1.88
C ILE A 165 23.13 1.61 -3.31
N ARG A 166 22.47 2.50 -4.06
CA ARG A 166 23.13 3.44 -5.01
C ARG A 166 22.33 4.73 -5.25
N LYS A 167 22.90 5.83 -4.77
CA LYS A 167 22.72 7.21 -5.29
C LYS A 167 23.88 7.48 -6.24
N ASN A 168 23.61 7.91 -7.47
CA ASN A 168 24.65 8.26 -8.44
C ASN A 168 25.23 9.64 -8.13
N ASP A 169 26.51 9.73 -7.77
CA ASP A 169 27.35 10.92 -7.99
C ASP A 169 28.43 10.55 -9.01
N PRO A 170 28.64 11.35 -10.09
CA PRO A 170 29.62 11.06 -11.12
C PRO A 170 31.02 11.44 -10.61
N GLY A 171 31.67 10.53 -9.91
CA GLY A 171 33.07 10.73 -9.53
C GLY A 171 33.52 9.84 -8.40
N LEU A 172 33.80 8.56 -8.69
CA LEU A 172 34.91 7.81 -8.11
C LEU A 172 34.96 6.40 -8.73
N THR A 173 35.85 6.27 -9.70
CA THR A 173 36.45 5.02 -10.13
C THR A 173 37.16 4.36 -8.95
N ARG A 174 36.78 3.14 -8.56
CA ARG A 174 37.70 2.04 -8.21
C ARG A 174 36.98 0.75 -7.83
N GLN A 175 37.09 -0.21 -8.77
CA GLN A 175 37.40 -1.63 -8.59
C GLN A 175 37.02 -2.33 -7.27
N SER A 176 36.23 -3.39 -7.42
CA SER A 176 36.69 -4.72 -7.02
C SER A 176 36.05 -5.77 -7.94
N ASP A 177 36.81 -6.13 -8.96
CA ASP A 177 36.61 -7.31 -9.79
C ASP A 177 36.70 -8.57 -8.93
N HIS A 178 35.73 -9.47 -9.05
CA HIS A 178 35.96 -10.90 -8.93
C HIS A 178 35.02 -11.62 -9.90
N SER A 179 35.35 -11.53 -11.18
CA SER A 179 35.01 -12.54 -12.17
C SER A 179 35.91 -13.76 -11.95
N VAL A 180 35.34 -14.89 -11.57
CA VAL A 180 35.99 -16.19 -11.77
C VAL A 180 35.07 -17.02 -12.64
N GLY A 181 35.39 -17.09 -13.92
CA GLY A 181 34.87 -18.14 -14.80
C GLY A 181 35.70 -19.39 -14.61
N LEU A 182 35.05 -20.55 -14.47
CA LEU A 182 35.63 -21.86 -14.74
C LEU A 182 34.56 -22.78 -15.32
N SER A 183 34.86 -23.30 -16.51
CA SER A 183 34.21 -24.37 -17.25
C SER A 183 34.59 -25.76 -16.67
N PRO A 184 33.95 -26.87 -17.11
CA PRO A 184 33.78 -28.08 -16.30
C PRO A 184 34.97 -29.04 -16.44
N SER A 185 35.44 -29.60 -15.32
CA SER A 185 36.30 -30.79 -15.34
C SER A 185 36.15 -31.60 -14.05
N ALA A 186 36.16 -32.92 -14.24
CA ALA A 186 35.85 -33.96 -13.27
C ALA A 186 36.80 -33.98 -12.07
N ASN A 187 36.22 -34.16 -10.87
CA ASN A 187 36.72 -35.07 -9.83
C ASN A 187 35.74 -35.06 -8.64
N ILE A 188 35.03 -36.17 -8.49
CA ILE A 188 34.14 -36.48 -7.36
C ILE A 188 34.99 -37.16 -6.28
N PRO A 189 35.05 -36.65 -5.04
CA PRO A 189 35.37 -37.47 -3.87
C PRO A 189 34.07 -37.97 -3.21
N ALA A 190 34.09 -39.24 -2.83
CA ALA A 190 32.95 -40.02 -2.35
C ALA A 190 32.23 -39.43 -1.12
N LEU A 191 30.90 -39.57 -1.14
CA LEU A 191 29.98 -39.44 0.00
C LEU A 191 30.28 -40.48 1.09
N PRO A 192 30.14 -40.14 2.39
CA PRO A 192 29.70 -41.10 3.39
C PRO A 192 28.16 -41.15 3.42
N GLU A 193 27.63 -42.36 3.28
CA GLU A 193 26.23 -42.72 3.52
C GLU A 193 25.83 -42.38 4.97
N LEU A 194 24.64 -41.77 5.13
CA LEU A 194 23.92 -41.81 6.39
C LEU A 194 22.43 -41.99 6.10
N ASP A 195 22.00 -43.19 6.47
CA ASP A 195 20.65 -43.71 6.41
C ASP A 195 19.62 -42.85 7.18
N SER A 196 18.45 -42.74 6.53
CA SER A 196 17.10 -42.89 7.11
C SER A 196 16.70 -41.98 8.30
N ILE A 197 15.63 -41.16 8.24
CA ILE A 197 14.19 -41.42 8.56
C ILE A 197 13.57 -40.01 8.83
N PRO A 198 12.24 -39.69 8.79
CA PRO A 198 11.12 -40.07 7.92
C PRO A 198 10.44 -38.83 7.25
N LYS A 199 9.55 -39.12 6.30
CA LYS A 199 8.61 -38.17 5.68
C LYS A 199 7.67 -37.55 6.73
N GLY A 200 7.79 -36.24 6.94
CA GLY A 200 6.85 -35.41 7.70
C GLY A 200 6.30 -34.30 6.80
N GLN A 201 5.02 -34.43 6.45
CA GLN A 201 4.20 -33.52 5.65
C GLN A 201 4.32 -32.04 6.07
N LEU A 202 4.59 -31.16 5.11
CA LEU A 202 4.18 -29.76 5.16
C LEU A 202 3.38 -29.42 3.89
N PRO A 203 2.38 -28.52 3.98
CA PRO A 203 1.29 -28.48 3.02
C PRO A 203 1.73 -27.93 1.67
N VAL A 204 1.45 -28.72 0.64
CA VAL A 204 1.39 -28.29 -0.75
C VAL A 204 0.23 -27.30 -0.85
N HIS A 205 0.51 -26.00 -0.83
CA HIS A 205 -0.45 -25.04 -1.35
C HIS A 205 -0.34 -25.05 -2.87
N THR A 206 -1.27 -25.79 -3.45
CA THR A 206 -1.61 -25.89 -4.86
C THR A 206 -1.54 -24.52 -5.53
N LEU A 207 -0.65 -24.41 -6.52
CA LEU A 207 -0.72 -23.39 -7.56
C LEU A 207 -1.84 -23.78 -8.51
N ASP A 208 -3.09 -23.54 -8.10
CA ASP A 208 -4.22 -23.51 -9.02
C ASP A 208 -4.58 -22.06 -9.32
N GLY A 209 -4.65 -21.80 -10.62
CA GLY A 209 -4.96 -20.50 -11.16
C GLY A 209 -6.37 -20.04 -10.80
N ILE A 210 -6.50 -18.73 -10.61
CA ILE A 210 -7.60 -17.96 -11.15
C ILE A 210 -6.98 -16.63 -11.63
N ASP A 211 -6.53 -16.60 -12.89
CA ASP A 211 -6.52 -15.38 -13.68
C ASP A 211 -7.98 -15.05 -13.99
N SER A 212 -8.64 -14.30 -13.10
CA SER A 212 -9.94 -13.67 -13.35
C SER A 212 -10.23 -12.68 -12.23
N ASN A 213 -9.95 -11.40 -12.48
CA ASN A 213 -10.98 -10.38 -12.36
C ASN A 213 -10.48 -9.09 -13.03
N ASP A 214 -10.77 -8.97 -14.33
CA ASP A 214 -11.10 -7.68 -14.91
C ASP A 214 -12.34 -7.19 -14.16
N SER A 215 -12.14 -6.38 -13.13
CA SER A 215 -13.24 -5.63 -12.53
C SER A 215 -13.65 -4.58 -13.54
N ALA A 216 -14.69 -4.95 -14.30
CA ALA A 216 -15.47 -4.10 -15.16
C ALA A 216 -15.66 -2.71 -14.52
N GLU A 217 -15.26 -1.71 -15.28
CA GLU A 217 -15.55 -0.31 -15.00
C GLU A 217 -17.07 -0.16 -14.99
N SER A 218 -17.66 0.09 -13.81
CA SER A 218 -18.99 0.69 -13.73
C SER A 218 -18.79 2.17 -13.98
N GLU A 219 -19.05 2.58 -15.21
CA GLU A 219 -19.31 3.97 -15.54
C GLU A 219 -20.62 4.35 -14.84
N ASP A 220 -20.52 5.06 -13.72
CA ASP A 220 -21.63 5.83 -13.16
C ASP A 220 -22.01 6.88 -14.22
N SER A 221 -22.90 6.50 -15.12
CA SER A 221 -23.60 7.41 -16.02
C SER A 221 -24.52 8.24 -15.15
N ASP A 222 -24.09 9.47 -14.84
CA ASP A 222 -24.95 10.55 -14.37
C ASP A 222 -26.02 10.79 -15.44
N GLN A 223 -27.13 10.05 -15.34
CA GLN A 223 -28.32 10.25 -16.15
C GLN A 223 -29.12 11.40 -15.53
N SER A 224 -28.58 12.61 -15.68
CA SER A 224 -29.34 13.83 -15.51
C SER A 224 -30.19 14.04 -16.77
N ASP A 225 -31.49 13.77 -16.64
CA ASP A 225 -32.50 14.21 -17.60
C ASP A 225 -32.52 15.75 -17.63
N ASP A 226 -31.63 16.35 -18.42
CA ASP A 226 -31.61 17.77 -18.75
C ASP A 226 -32.65 18.00 -19.87
N LEU A 227 -33.92 17.99 -19.49
CA LEU A 227 -35.00 18.37 -20.39
C LEU A 227 -35.02 19.91 -20.52
N PRO A 228 -34.96 20.47 -21.74
CA PRO A 228 -35.05 21.90 -21.92
C PRO A 228 -36.43 22.42 -21.47
N PRO A 229 -36.50 23.63 -20.90
CA PRO A 229 -37.78 24.21 -20.47
C PRO A 229 -38.72 24.41 -21.68
N PRO A 230 -40.04 24.26 -21.50
CA PRO A 230 -40.99 24.46 -22.58
C PRO A 230 -41.03 25.94 -22.97
N TYR A 231 -40.72 26.22 -24.24
CA TYR A 231 -40.99 27.53 -24.82
C TYR A 231 -42.50 27.74 -24.84
N LYS A 232 -42.96 28.81 -24.18
CA LYS A 232 -44.33 29.29 -24.33
C LYS A 232 -44.48 29.82 -25.76
N VAL A 233 -45.40 29.24 -26.52
CA VAL A 233 -45.95 29.81 -27.76
C VAL A 233 -47.14 30.67 -27.40
#